data_AF-K7QY48-F1
#
_entry.id   AF-K7QY48-F1
#
_cell.length_a   1.000
_cell.length_b   1.000
_cell.length_c   1.000
_cell.angle_alpha   90.00
_cell.angle_beta   90.00
_cell.angle_gamma   90.00
#
_symmetry.space_group_name_H-M   'P 1'
#
loop_
_entity.id
_entity.type
_entity.pdbx_description
1 polymer ?
#
loop_
_entity_poly.entity_id
_entity_poly.type
_entity_poly.pdbx_seq_one_letter_code
_entity_poly.pdbx_strand_id
1 'polypeptide(L)'
;MDPGRFSQGLTLLGGAFYLYLLLFRPDQGAMAFAIGLILGSAVLAYGEKPFPVPLFAGIAALIALLQLFFGHPLPYALGLLLGVGLPYLLYRFRRPRR
;
A
#
# COMPACT_ATOMS: atom_id res chain seq x y z
N MET A 1 13.25 -10.41 7.88
CA MET A 1 13.02 -9.84 6.55
C MET A 1 13.22 -8.32 6.58
N ASP A 2 14.02 -7.77 5.67
CA ASP A 2 14.22 -6.32 5.52
C ASP A 2 12.89 -5.57 5.25
N PRO A 3 12.62 -4.40 5.85
CA PRO A 3 11.37 -3.65 5.63
C PRO A 3 11.13 -3.28 4.16
N GLY A 4 12.17 -2.96 3.40
CA GLY A 4 12.07 -2.69 1.97
C GLY A 4 11.66 -3.92 1.18
N ARG A 5 12.29 -5.07 1.45
CA ARG A 5 11.86 -6.36 0.84
C ARG A 5 10.43 -6.74 1.22
N PHE A 6 10.01 -6.44 2.45
CA PHE A 6 8.64 -6.71 2.90
C PHE A 6 7.61 -5.79 2.22
N SER A 7 7.93 -4.50 2.08
CA SER A 7 7.15 -3.55 1.27
C SER A 7 7.02 -4.04 -0.18
N GLN A 8 8.12 -4.45 -0.82
CA GLN A 8 8.08 -5.02 -2.18
C GLN A 8 7.19 -6.27 -2.27
N GLY A 9 7.29 -7.17 -1.29
CA GLY A 9 6.42 -8.35 -1.19
C GLY A 9 4.94 -7.99 -1.08
N LEU A 10 4.59 -6.97 -0.29
CA LEU A 10 3.22 -6.46 -0.19
C LEU A 10 2.74 -5.84 -1.51
N THR A 11 3.60 -5.11 -2.22
CA THR A 11 3.27 -4.57 -3.54
C THR A 11 2.94 -5.70 -4.52
N LEU A 12 3.77 -6.75 -4.56
CA LEU A 12 3.54 -7.91 -5.43
C LEU A 12 2.28 -8.68 -5.03
N LEU A 13 2.04 -8.86 -3.72
CA LEU A 13 0.82 -9.49 -3.22
C LEU A 13 -0.42 -8.70 -3.62
N GLY A 14 -0.40 -7.38 -3.48
CA GLY A 14 -1.48 -6.50 -3.90
C GLY A 14 -1.72 -6.57 -5.41
N GLY A 15 -0.65 -6.58 -6.22
CA GLY A 15 -0.73 -6.76 -7.67
C GLY A 15 -1.34 -8.10 -8.08
N ALA A 16 -0.86 -9.20 -7.49
CA ALA A 16 -1.39 -10.54 -7.74
C ALA A 16 -2.85 -10.67 -7.31
N PHE A 17 -3.22 -10.09 -6.16
CA PHE A 17 -4.59 -10.08 -5.68
C PHE A 17 -5.51 -9.26 -6.59
N TYR A 18 -5.06 -8.10 -7.07
CA TYR A 18 -5.80 -7.30 -8.05
C TYR A 18 -6.05 -8.08 -9.35
N LEU A 19 -5.02 -8.73 -9.90
CA LEU A 19 -5.14 -9.55 -11.12
C LEU A 19 -6.09 -10.73 -10.92
N TYR A 20 -6.03 -11.40 -9.77
CA TYR A 20 -6.95 -12.47 -9.43
C TYR A 20 -8.41 -11.99 -9.44
N LEU A 21 -8.68 -10.86 -8.79
CA LEU A 21 -10.02 -10.27 -8.76
C LEU A 21 -10.48 -9.88 -10.17
N LEU A 22 -9.62 -9.23 -10.96
CA LEU A 22 -9.93 -8.83 -12.33
C LEU A 22 -10.35 -10.03 -13.20
N LEU A 23 -9.65 -11.15 -13.09
CA LEU A 23 -9.83 -12.30 -13.99
C LEU A 23 -10.89 -13.30 -13.51
N PHE A 24 -11.00 -13.52 -12.21
CA PHE A 24 -11.81 -14.62 -11.66
C PHE A 24 -13.01 -14.16 -10.85
N ARG A 25 -12.92 -13.01 -10.16
CA ARG A 25 -14.00 -12.52 -9.30
C ARG A 25 -13.98 -11.00 -9.19
N PRO A 26 -14.51 -10.29 -10.20
CA PRO A 26 -14.48 -8.83 -10.23
C PRO A 26 -15.24 -8.27 -9.05
N ASP A 27 -14.51 -7.63 -8.14
CA ASP A 27 -15.07 -6.96 -6.97
C ASP A 27 -14.36 -5.61 -6.82
N GLN A 28 -15.09 -4.54 -7.10
CA GLN A 28 -14.53 -3.20 -7.15
C GLN A 28 -13.98 -2.74 -5.78
N GLY A 29 -14.58 -3.18 -4.67
CA GLY A 29 -14.12 -2.88 -3.33
C GLY A 29 -12.80 -3.59 -3.00
N ALA A 30 -12.71 -4.88 -3.27
CA ALA A 30 -11.49 -5.66 -3.08
C ALA A 30 -10.37 -5.21 -4.02
N MET A 31 -10.71 -4.77 -5.24
CA MET A 31 -9.75 -4.17 -6.18
C MET A 31 -9.25 -2.82 -5.68
N ALA A 32 -10.12 -1.97 -5.12
CA ALA A 32 -9.73 -0.70 -4.50
C ALA A 32 -8.80 -0.94 -3.29
N PHE A 33 -9.10 -1.95 -2.46
CA PHE A 33 -8.19 -2.39 -1.40
C PHE A 33 -6.82 -2.82 -1.94
N ALA A 34 -6.81 -3.64 -3.00
CA ALA A 34 -5.58 -4.13 -3.61
C ALA A 34 -4.71 -2.96 -4.15
N ILE A 35 -5.33 -1.98 -4.81
CA ILE A 35 -4.65 -0.75 -5.26
C ILE A 35 -4.12 0.05 -4.06
N GLY A 36 -4.92 0.21 -3.01
CA GLY A 36 -4.50 0.86 -1.77
C GLY A 36 -3.27 0.18 -1.18
N LEU A 37 -3.25 -1.16 -1.16
CA LEU A 37 -2.13 -1.95 -0.66
C LEU A 37 -0.86 -1.73 -1.49
N ILE A 38 -0.96 -1.79 -2.83
CA ILE A 38 0.14 -1.55 -3.78
C ILE A 38 0.75 -0.17 -3.58
N LEU A 39 -0.08 0.86 -3.54
CA LEU A 39 0.40 2.23 -3.42
C LEU A 39 0.93 2.49 -2.02
N GLY A 40 0.23 2.02 -0.99
CA GLY A 40 0.62 2.15 0.40
C GLY A 40 2.00 1.56 0.67
N SER A 41 2.29 0.37 0.14
CA SER A 41 3.62 -0.23 0.30
C SER A 41 4.71 0.51 -0.47
N ALA A 42 4.38 1.25 -1.52
CA ALA A 42 5.31 2.05 -2.31
C ALA A 42 5.51 3.49 -1.81
N VAL A 43 4.64 4.02 -0.93
CA VAL A 43 4.72 5.41 -0.44
C VAL A 43 6.02 5.68 0.32
N LEU A 44 6.59 4.70 1.01
CA LEU A 44 7.81 4.87 1.80
C LEU A 44 8.97 4.06 1.21
N ALA A 45 10.09 4.73 0.98
CA ALA A 45 11.37 4.07 0.71
C ALA A 45 12.08 3.78 2.04
N TYR A 46 12.55 2.54 2.21
CA TYR A 46 13.23 2.09 3.42
C TYR A 46 14.74 2.03 3.18
N GLY A 47 15.45 3.08 3.59
CA GLY A 47 16.92 3.14 3.67
C GLY A 47 17.39 3.28 5.12
N GLU A 48 18.29 4.22 5.40
CA GLU A 48 18.64 4.54 6.79
C GLU A 48 17.44 5.06 7.59
N LYS A 49 16.56 5.85 6.99
CA LYS A 49 15.30 6.29 7.60
C LYS A 49 14.19 6.12 6.56
N PRO A 50 12.94 5.87 6.98
CA PRO A 50 11.81 5.84 6.06
C PRO A 50 11.66 7.22 5.44
N PHE A 51 11.68 7.28 4.11
CA PHE A 51 11.52 8.51 3.36
C PHE A 51 10.28 8.42 2.47
N PRO A 52 9.35 9.39 2.54
CA PRO A 52 8.19 9.41 1.66
C PRO A 52 8.61 9.67 0.22
N VAL A 53 8.20 8.81 -0.70
CA VAL A 53 8.45 8.96 -2.13
C VAL A 53 7.36 9.85 -2.73
N PRO A 54 7.67 11.11 -3.13
CA PRO A 54 6.64 12.08 -3.49
C PRO A 54 5.75 11.63 -4.65
N LEU A 55 6.32 10.91 -5.62
CA LEU A 55 5.56 10.38 -6.75
C LEU A 55 4.47 9.41 -6.30
N PHE A 56 4.81 8.40 -5.49
CA PHE A 56 3.83 7.42 -5.01
C PHE A 56 2.86 8.03 -4.02
N ALA A 57 3.31 8.95 -3.15
CA ALA A 57 2.43 9.69 -2.25
C ALA A 57 1.41 10.54 -3.03
N GLY A 58 1.84 11.22 -4.09
CA GLY A 58 0.99 12.02 -4.96
C GLY A 58 -0.04 11.18 -5.70
N ILE A 59 0.37 10.05 -6.29
CA ILE A 59 -0.54 9.10 -6.94
C ILE A 59 -1.54 8.54 -5.91
N ALA A 60 -1.07 8.16 -4.72
CA ALA A 60 -1.93 7.65 -3.66
C ALA A 60 -2.96 8.69 -3.20
N ALA A 61 -2.58 9.96 -3.09
CA ALA A 61 -3.50 11.05 -2.76
C ALA A 61 -4.52 11.30 -3.89
N LEU A 62 -4.08 11.28 -5.15
CA LEU A 62 -4.96 11.45 -6.30
C LEU A 62 -5.98 10.31 -6.39
N ILE A 63 -5.54 9.06 -6.23
CA ILE A 63 -6.46 7.91 -6.22
C ILE A 63 -7.37 7.95 -4.99
N ALA A 64 -6.88 8.38 -3.81
CA ALA A 64 -7.73 8.56 -2.65
C ALA A 64 -8.89 9.53 -2.93
N LEU A 65 -8.59 10.65 -3.60
CA LEU A 65 -9.58 11.63 -4.00
C LEU A 65 -10.60 11.02 -4.98
N LEU A 66 -10.13 10.28 -5.98
CA LEU A 66 -11.01 9.59 -6.92
C LEU A 66 -11.90 8.55 -6.23
N GLN A 67 -11.36 7.76 -5.30
CA GLN A 67 -12.13 6.78 -4.54
C GLN A 67 -13.17 7.44 -3.63
N LEU A 68 -12.88 8.64 -3.10
CA LEU A 68 -13.82 9.41 -2.28
C LEU A 68 -15.06 9.85 -3.07
N PHE A 69 -14.89 10.25 -4.33
CA PHE A 69 -15.99 10.77 -5.16
C PHE A 69 -16.63 9.72 -6.07
N PHE A 70 -15.90 8.69 -6.48
CA PHE A 70 -16.30 7.79 -7.56
C PHE A 70 -16.12 6.30 -7.25
N GLY A 71 -15.82 5.92 -6.01
CA GLY A 71 -15.47 4.53 -5.72
C GLY A 71 -15.68 4.08 -4.28
N HIS A 72 -14.68 3.33 -3.79
CA HIS A 72 -14.71 2.60 -2.52
C HIS A 72 -13.63 3.15 -1.59
N PRO A 73 -13.88 4.29 -0.91
CA PRO A 73 -12.86 4.99 -0.13
C PRO A 73 -12.41 4.19 1.08
N LEU A 74 -13.33 3.45 1.73
CA LEU A 74 -13.01 2.65 2.92
C LEU A 74 -12.08 1.47 2.59
N PRO A 75 -12.38 0.58 1.61
CA PRO A 75 -11.45 -0.48 1.21
C PRO A 75 -10.09 0.06 0.77
N TYR A 76 -10.07 1.14 -0.02
CA TYR A 76 -8.84 1.77 -0.46
C TYR A 76 -8.00 2.27 0.73
N ALA A 77 -8.62 3.00 1.67
CA ALA A 77 -7.95 3.52 2.86
C ALA A 77 -7.40 2.39 3.74
N LEU A 78 -8.14 1.28 3.89
CA LEU A 78 -7.66 0.10 4.61
C LEU A 78 -6.44 -0.52 3.93
N GLY A 79 -6.48 -0.70 2.61
CA GLY A 79 -5.34 -1.20 1.84
C GLY A 79 -4.11 -0.30 2.01
N LEU A 80 -4.31 1.02 1.90
CA LEU A 80 -3.25 2.01 2.03
C LEU A 80 -2.65 2.04 3.44
N LEU A 81 -3.49 2.01 4.47
CA LEU A 81 -3.03 1.94 5.87
C LEU A 81 -2.23 0.67 6.16
N LEU A 82 -2.66 -0.49 5.62
CA LEU A 82 -1.91 -1.72 5.78
C LEU A 82 -0.60 -1.72 4.99
N GLY A 83 -0.64 -1.19 3.76
CA GLY A 83 0.52 -1.10 2.87
C GLY A 83 1.62 -0.22 3.45
N VAL A 84 1.27 0.94 4.01
CA VAL A 84 2.23 1.83 4.71
C VAL A 84 2.57 1.30 6.09
N GLY A 85 1.55 0.87 6.83
CA GLY A 85 1.63 0.59 8.26
C GLY A 85 2.45 -0.66 8.57
N LEU A 86 2.25 -1.77 7.84
CA LEU A 86 2.93 -3.02 8.15
C LEU A 86 4.46 -2.93 7.97
N PRO A 87 5.00 -2.41 6.84
CA PRO A 87 6.45 -2.24 6.69
C PRO A 87 7.01 -1.19 7.66
N TYR A 88 6.24 -0.14 7.98
CA TYR A 88 6.66 0.87 8.95
C TYR A 88 6.76 0.30 10.38
N LEU A 89 5.79 -0.50 10.80
CA LEU A 89 5.83 -1.21 12.09
C LEU A 89 7.02 -2.16 12.14
N LEU A 90 7.26 -2.92 11.06
CA LEU A 90 8.42 -3.81 10.96
C LEU A 90 9.75 -3.05 11.07
N TYR A 91 9.87 -1.90 10.41
CA TYR A 91 11.03 -1.01 10.57
C TYR A 91 11.19 -0.55 12.02
N ARG A 92 10.10 -0.12 12.67
CA ARG A 92 10.13 0.39 14.04
C ARG A 92 10.51 -0.66 15.07
N PHE A 93 10.05 -1.91 14.92
CA PHE A 93 10.45 -3.00 15.81
C PHE A 93 11.91 -3.41 15.64
N ARG A 94 12.50 -3.17 14.46
CA ARG A 94 13.90 -3.50 14.16
C ARG A 94 14.90 -2.44 14.59
N ARG A 95 14.46 -1.19 14.78
CA ARG A 95 15.27 -0.13 15.39
C ARG A 95 14.87 0.04 16.85
N PRO A 96 15.53 -0.66 17.81
CA PRO A 96 15.31 -0.36 19.22
C PRO A 96 15.65 1.11 19.46
N ARG A 97 14.74 1.80 20.16
CA ARG A 97 14.96 3.17 20.64
C ARG A 97 16.23 3.17 21.49
N ARG A 98 17.32 3.71 20.95
CA ARG A 98 18.43 4.20 21.78
C ARG A 98 18.00 5.48 22.45
#